data_AF-A0A2M7NZ46-F1
#
_entry.id   AF-A0A2M7NZ46-F1
#
_cell.length_a   1.000
_cell.length_b   1.000
_cell.length_c   1.000
_cell.angle_alpha   90.00
_cell.angle_beta   90.00
_cell.angle_gamma   90.00
#
_symmetry.space_group_name_H-M   'P 1'
#
loop_
_entity.id
_entity.type
_entity.pdbx_description
1 polymer ?
#
loop_
_entity_poly.entity_id
_entity_poly.type
_entity_poly.pdbx_seq_one_letter_code
_entity_poly.pdbx_strand_id
1 'polypeptide(L)' 'MIKVCLPIPVRGSFDYISDEPVPAGSRVMVPFGGRKSMAYCLGVAESAPRAKLKKIMKVIDETP' A
#
# COMPACT_ATOMS: atom_id res chain seq x y z
N MET A 1 -4.37 -6.84 -5.28
CA MET A 1 -3.08 -6.21 -4.90
C MET A 1 -3.21 -4.72 -5.14
N ILE A 2 -2.60 -3.90 -4.29
CA ILE A 2 -2.60 -2.44 -4.45
C ILE A 2 -1.18 -1.91 -4.53
N LYS A 3 -1.03 -0.78 -5.21
CA LYS A 3 0.19 -0.01 -5.26
C LYS A 3 0.10 1.14 -4.28
N VAL A 4 1.16 1.37 -3.48
CA VAL A 4 1.20 2.46 -2.51
C VAL A 4 2.46 3.29 -2.63
N CYS A 5 2.39 4.58 -2.33
CA CYS A 5 3.57 5.41 -2.09
C CYS A 5 3.76 5.70 -0.60
N LEU A 6 5.00 5.80 -0.17
CA LEU A 6 5.38 6.20 1.18
C LEU A 6 6.03 7.59 1.15
N PRO A 7 5.87 8.42 2.20
CA PRO A 7 6.49 9.74 2.32
C PRO A 7 7.98 9.60 2.71
N ILE A 8 8.77 8.96 1.84
CA ILE A 8 10.21 8.71 2.02
C ILE A 8 10.96 9.15 0.76
N PRO A 9 12.27 9.45 0.84
CA PRO A 9 13.06 9.88 -0.31
C PRO A 9 13.45 8.70 -1.23
N VAL A 10 12.48 7.86 -1.57
CA VAL A 10 12.64 6.74 -2.52
C VAL A 10 11.67 6.98 -3.65
N ARG A 11 12.20 7.05 -4.88
CA ARG A 11 11.37 7.18 -6.07
C ARG A 11 10.69 5.86 -6.36
N GLY A 12 9.36 5.88 -6.45
CA GLY A 12 8.57 4.74 -6.88
C GLY A 12 7.44 4.40 -5.92
N SER A 13 6.99 3.15 -6.03
CA SER A 13 5.84 2.62 -5.32
C SER A 13 6.13 1.21 -4.82
N PHE A 14 5.37 0.77 -3.84
CA PHE A 14 5.48 -0.56 -3.27
C PHE A 14 4.15 -1.28 -3.42
N ASP A 15 4.21 -2.57 -3.71
CA ASP A 15 3.03 -3.37 -3.90
C ASP A 15 2.69 -4.14 -2.61
N TYR A 16 1.42 -4.16 -2.23
CA TYR A 16 0.91 -4.82 -1.04
C TYR A 16 -0.37 -5.61 -1.35
N ILE A 17 -0.66 -6.59 -0.51
CA ILE A 17 -1.92 -7.34 -0.53
C ILE A 17 -2.95 -6.60 0.34
N SER A 18 -4.17 -6.46 -0.17
CA SER A 18 -5.34 -6.03 0.58
C SER A 18 -6.42 -7.09 0.42
N ASP A 19 -7.15 -7.39 1.50
CA ASP A 19 -8.29 -8.32 1.49
C ASP A 19 -9.60 -7.60 1.07
N GLU A 20 -9.58 -6.26 1.05
CA GLU A 20 -10.71 -5.40 0.64
C GLU A 20 -10.30 -4.43 -0.47
N PRO A 21 -11.25 -3.95 -1.29
CA PRO A 21 -10.99 -2.87 -2.25
C PRO A 21 -10.52 -1.60 -1.54
N VAL A 22 -9.42 -1.02 -2.01
CA VAL A 22 -8.91 0.26 -1.49
C VAL A 22 -8.93 1.26 -2.64
N PRO A 23 -9.76 2.32 -2.56
CA PRO A 23 -9.75 3.37 -3.56
C PRO A 23 -8.37 4.05 -3.69
N ALA A 24 -8.07 4.56 -4.89
CA ALA A 24 -6.92 5.43 -5.06
C ALA A 24 -7.13 6.75 -4.28
N GLY A 25 -6.07 7.28 -3.68
CA GLY A 25 -6.11 8.45 -2.80
C GLY A 25 -6.18 8.10 -1.31
N SER A 26 -6.79 6.96 -0.95
CA SER A 26 -6.96 6.57 0.45
C SER A 26 -5.64 6.30 1.16
N ARG A 27 -5.58 6.69 2.42
CA ARG A 27 -4.48 6.35 3.33
C ARG A 27 -4.61 4.92 3.83
N VAL A 28 -3.48 4.23 3.88
CA VAL A 28 -3.37 2.86 4.40
C VAL A 28 -2.17 2.74 5.33
N MET A 29 -2.29 1.88 6.33
CA MET A 29 -1.19 1.52 7.22
C MET A 29 -0.49 0.27 6.70
N VAL A 30 0.83 0.32 6.52
CA VAL A 30 1.61 -0.79 5.99
C VAL A 30 2.83 -1.13 6.85
N PRO A 31 3.30 -2.40 6.87
CA PRO A 31 4.58 -2.74 7.43
C PRO A 31 5.72 -2.34 6.46
N PHE A 32 6.64 -1.51 6.92
CA PHE A 32 7.80 -1.06 6.13
C PHE A 32 9.05 -0.98 7.01
N GLY A 33 10.13 -1.67 6.64
CA GLY A 33 11.39 -1.63 7.37
C GLY A 33 11.30 -1.99 8.87
N GLY A 34 10.41 -2.92 9.25
CA GLY A 34 10.23 -3.33 10.66
C GLY A 34 9.33 -2.42 11.50
N ARG A 35 8.83 -1.31 10.94
CA ARG A 35 7.88 -0.40 11.59
C ARG A 35 6.55 -0.35 10.83
N LYS A 36 5.54 0.26 11.45
CA LYS A 36 4.29 0.64 10.78
C LYS A 36 4.49 2.00 10.09
N SER A 37 3.94 2.19 8.91
CA SER A 37 4.07 3.45 8.16
C SER A 37 2.79 3.79 7.43
N MET A 38 2.44 5.07 7.42
CA MET A 38 1.36 5.60 6.60
C MET A 38 1.80 5.62 5.14
N ALA A 39 0.92 5.16 4.26
CA ALA A 39 1.11 5.15 2.82
C ALA A 39 -0.18 5.59 2.12
N TYR A 40 -0.08 5.98 0.86
CA TYR A 40 -1.25 6.37 0.05
C TYR A 40 -1.46 5.35 -1.06
N CYS A 41 -2.69 4.89 -1.21
CA CYS A 41 -3.08 4.00 -2.29
C CYS A 41 -3.03 4.74 -3.63
N LEU A 42 -2.30 4.19 -4.58
CA LEU A 42 -2.24 4.66 -5.97
C LEU A 42 -3.22 3.88 -6.87
N GLY A 43 -3.93 2.90 -6.32
CA GLY A 43 -4.87 2.03 -7.03
C GLY A 43 -4.44 0.57 -7.10
N VAL A 44 -5.09 -0.17 -7.99
CA VAL A 44 -4.83 -1.60 -8.22
C VAL A 44 -3.47 -1.77 -8.87
N ALA A 45 -2.70 -2.74 -8.40
CA ALA A 45 -1.48 -3.15 -9.08
C ALA A 45 -1.78 -4.36 -10.00
N GLU A 46 -1.30 -4.29 -11.24
CA GLU A 46 -1.64 -5.26 -12.30
C GLU A 46 -0.78 -6.52 -12.27
N SER A 47 0.47 -6.43 -11.78
CA SER A 47 1.36 -7.59 -11.67
C SER A 47 2.33 -7.43 -10.50
N ALA A 48 2.50 -8.48 -9.71
CA ALA A 48 3.55 -8.55 -8.70
C ALA A 48 4.74 -9.36 -9.26
N PRO A 49 5.99 -8.96 -8.99
CA PRO A 49 7.11 -9.91 -9.05
C PRO A 49 6.79 -11.13 -8.17
N ARG A 50 7.41 -12.29 -8.43
CA ARG A 50 7.28 -13.55 -7.63
C ARG A 50 7.64 -13.41 -6.13
N ALA A 51 7.93 -12.21 -5.66
CA ALA A 51 8.22 -11.90 -4.27
C ALA A 51 7.00 -12.12 -3.36
N LYS A 52 7.24 -12.55 -2.13
CA LYS A 52 6.20 -12.60 -1.09
C LYS A 52 5.83 -11.17 -0.67
N LEU A 53 4.72 -10.69 -1.20
CA LEU A 53 4.15 -9.40 -0.81
C LEU A 53 3.62 -9.46 0.63
N LYS A 54 3.76 -8.35 1.34
CA LYS A 54 3.16 -8.18 2.67
C LYS A 54 1.70 -7.72 2.52
N LYS A 55 0.88 -8.02 3.53
CA LYS A 55 -0.47 -7.43 3.63
C LYS A 55 -0.40 -6.00 4.19
N ILE A 56 -1.33 -5.15 3.76
CA ILE A 56 -1.63 -3.92 4.49
C ILE A 56 -2.19 -4.28 5.87
N MET A 57 -2.02 -3.38 6.83
CA MET A 57 -2.50 -3.57 8.19
C MET A 57 -3.92 -3.04 8.37
N LYS A 58 -4.25 -1.91 7.72
CA LYS A 58 -5.53 -1.22 7.86
C LYS A 58 -5.73 -0.17 6.76
N VAL A 59 -6.96 -0.02 6.26
CA VAL A 59 -7.41 1.17 5.52
C VAL A 59 -7.83 2.25 6.53
N ILE A 60 -7.30 3.46 6.39
CA ILE A 60 -7.49 4.54 7.36
C ILE A 60 -8.71 5.38 7.04
N ASP A 61 -8.96 5.61 5.75
CA ASP A 61 -10.02 6.50 5.29
C ASP A 61 -11.29 5.72 4.93
N GLU A 62 -12.45 6.27 5.28
CA GLU A 62 -13.77 5.73 4.88
C GLU A 62 -14.14 6.17 3.45
N THR A 63 -13.66 7.34 3.03
CA THR A 63 -13.76 7.88 1.67
C THR A 63 -12.44 8.56 1.29
N PRO A 64 -12.05 8.58 -0.01
CA PRO A 64 -10.71 8.97 -0.45
C PRO A 64 -10.37 10.45 -0.23
#